data_AF-A0A9Q0S7A2-F1
#
_entry.id   AF-A0A9Q0S7A2-F1
#
_cell.length_a   1.000
_cell.length_b   1.000
_cell.length_c   1.000
_cell.angle_alpha   90.00
_cell.angle_beta   90.00
_cell.angle_gamma   90.00
#
_symmetry.space_group_name_H-M   'P 1'
#
loop_
_entity.id
_entity.type
_entity.pdbx_description
1 polymer ?
#
loop_
_entity_poly.entity_id
_entity_poly.type
_entity_poly.pdbx_seq_one_letter_code
_entity_poly.pdbx_strand_id
1 'polypeptide(L)'
;CFRLISANMPKSCVVLKCLSSGRDRDKKFYRFPTLDQRGVKSLAMSQTRQDAWIKALNRADFFPNQYKHAVVCDLHFESGKAALSDMQNVDWIPTYNLGYKVTPMQPVDEENSQSPSCFQSGADERLKSDDPESNKDEERSNETNESTQPDFDLASMAYEGATESMNVDLQSNKQSVE
;
A
#
# COMPACT_ATOMS: atom_id res chain seq x y z
N CYS A 1 30.88 15.06 26.69
CA CYS A 1 30.83 14.65 25.27
C CYS A 1 30.11 13.30 25.13
N PHE A 2 28.78 13.29 25.03
CA PHE A 2 28.03 12.07 24.76
C PHE A 2 28.16 11.73 23.28
N ARG A 3 29.03 10.78 22.95
CA ARG A 3 28.98 10.10 21.65
C ARG A 3 27.66 9.34 21.62
N LEU A 4 26.68 9.84 20.87
CA LEU A 4 25.56 9.05 20.40
C LEU A 4 26.14 7.90 19.57
N ILE A 5 26.36 6.75 20.21
CA ILE A 5 26.53 5.49 19.50
C ILE A 5 25.15 5.23 18.90
N SER A 6 24.90 5.72 17.68
CA SER A 6 23.82 5.20 16.87
C SER A 6 24.07 3.71 16.77
N ALA A 7 23.32 2.91 17.53
CA ALA A 7 23.39 1.47 17.47
C ALA A 7 23.11 1.07 16.01
N ASN A 8 24.19 0.76 15.28
CA ASN A 8 24.14 0.36 13.90
C ASN A 8 23.60 -1.07 13.90
N MET A 9 22.28 -1.21 13.94
CA MET A 9 21.64 -2.52 13.89
C MET A 9 22.08 -3.21 12.59
N PRO A 10 22.73 -4.37 12.66
CA PRO A 10 23.24 -5.04 11.48
C PRO A 10 22.08 -5.34 10.55
N LYS A 11 22.14 -4.80 9.34
CA LYS A 11 21.11 -4.98 8.32
C LYS A 11 21.11 -6.46 7.89
N SER A 12 20.01 -7.19 8.03
CA SER A 12 19.88 -8.55 7.49
C SER A 12 19.03 -8.53 6.23
N CYS A 13 19.36 -9.39 5.26
CA CYS A 13 18.52 -9.55 4.07
C CYS A 13 17.14 -10.10 4.45
N VAL A 14 16.08 -9.51 3.90
CA VAL A 14 14.68 -9.91 4.18
C VAL A 14 14.22 -11.12 3.35
N VAL A 15 15.00 -11.50 2.32
CA VAL A 15 14.65 -12.65 1.47
C VAL A 15 14.75 -13.95 2.27
N LEU A 16 13.80 -14.86 2.03
CA LEU A 16 13.72 -16.15 2.72
C LEU A 16 15.02 -16.94 2.57
N LYS A 17 15.53 -17.43 3.70
CA LYS A 17 16.77 -18.24 3.79
C LYS A 17 18.04 -17.53 3.28
N CYS A 18 18.01 -16.22 3.07
CA CYS A 18 19.22 -15.46 2.76
C CYS A 18 19.99 -15.15 4.05
N LEU A 19 21.26 -15.57 4.11
CA LEU A 19 22.13 -15.35 5.27
C LEU A 19 22.95 -14.05 5.16
N SER A 20 22.78 -13.30 4.07
CA SER A 20 23.53 -12.05 3.85
C SER A 20 23.17 -11.01 4.91
N SER A 21 24.20 -10.47 5.55
CA SER A 21 24.09 -9.48 6.63
C SER A 21 25.03 -8.31 6.36
N GLY A 22 24.77 -7.15 6.97
CA GLY A 22 25.63 -5.96 6.86
C GLY A 22 27.03 -6.14 7.45
N ARG A 23 27.36 -7.33 7.97
CA ARG A 23 28.73 -7.77 8.29
C ARG A 23 29.51 -8.18 7.04
N ASP A 24 28.81 -8.59 5.97
CA ASP A 24 29.38 -8.99 4.69
C ASP A 24 29.77 -7.73 3.91
N ARG A 25 31.06 -7.39 3.91
CA ARG A 25 31.56 -6.16 3.28
C ARG A 25 31.49 -6.17 1.75
N ASP A 26 31.46 -7.35 1.16
CA ASP A 26 31.45 -7.54 -0.30
C ASP A 26 30.04 -7.47 -0.89
N LYS A 27 29.01 -7.28 -0.06
CA LYS A 27 27.60 -7.27 -0.47
C LYS A 27 27.00 -5.89 -0.37
N LYS A 28 26.23 -5.53 -1.39
CA LYS A 28 25.42 -4.31 -1.38
C LYS A 28 24.02 -4.63 -0.89
N PHE A 29 23.47 -3.72 -0.09
CA PHE A 29 22.12 -3.84 0.46
C PHE A 29 21.26 -2.67 -0.03
N TYR A 30 20.14 -3.01 -0.65
CA TYR A 30 19.15 -2.08 -1.17
C TYR A 30 17.96 -2.01 -0.21
N ARG A 31 17.50 -0.80 0.08
CA ARG A 31 16.36 -0.61 0.98
C ARG A 31 15.07 -1.06 0.32
N PHE A 32 14.20 -1.63 1.12
CA PHE A 32 12.84 -1.90 0.70
C PHE A 32 12.11 -0.59 0.33
N PRO A 33 11.31 -0.57 -0.76
CA PRO A 33 10.62 0.63 -1.21
C PRO A 33 9.68 1.20 -0.13
N THR A 34 9.78 2.51 0.09
CA THR A 34 8.85 3.27 0.94
C THR A 34 7.97 4.16 0.08
N LEU A 35 6.75 4.45 0.54
CA LEU A 35 5.84 5.34 -0.15
C LEU A 35 6.40 6.75 -0.25
N ASP A 36 6.42 7.31 -1.46
CA ASP A 36 6.87 8.67 -1.73
C ASP A 36 5.68 9.64 -1.80
N GLN A 37 5.52 10.46 -0.77
CA GLN A 37 4.40 11.40 -0.65
C GLN A 37 4.66 12.76 -1.31
N ARG A 38 5.78 12.96 -2.00
CA ARG A 38 6.11 14.25 -2.64
C ARG A 38 5.15 14.65 -3.76
N GLY A 39 4.42 13.70 -4.36
CA GLY A 39 3.44 13.98 -5.39
C GLY A 39 2.65 12.74 -5.81
N VAL A 40 1.49 12.95 -6.44
CA VAL A 40 0.53 11.88 -6.79
C VAL A 40 1.17 10.80 -7.69
N LYS A 41 1.93 11.21 -8.70
CA LYS A 41 2.62 10.28 -9.61
C LYS A 41 3.68 9.45 -8.89
N SER A 42 4.50 10.10 -8.06
CA SER A 42 5.54 9.42 -7.28
C SER A 42 4.97 8.45 -6.27
N LEU A 43 3.85 8.82 -5.62
CA LEU A 43 3.14 7.97 -4.69
C LEU A 43 2.66 6.71 -5.40
N ALA A 44 1.94 6.85 -6.51
CA ALA A 44 1.45 5.72 -7.30
C ALA A 44 2.59 4.78 -7.72
N MET A 45 3.68 5.32 -8.27
CA MET A 45 4.85 4.53 -8.69
C MET A 45 5.51 3.80 -7.51
N SER A 46 5.69 4.49 -6.39
CA SER A 46 6.29 3.90 -5.17
C SER A 46 5.42 2.81 -4.56
N GLN A 47 4.09 2.97 -4.62
CA GLN A 47 3.12 1.99 -4.14
C GLN A 47 3.12 0.75 -5.03
N THR A 48 3.04 0.91 -6.36
CA THR A 48 3.15 -0.21 -7.31
C THR A 48 4.44 -0.98 -7.11
N ARG A 49 5.56 -0.27 -6.92
CA ARG A 49 6.85 -0.90 -6.64
C ARG A 49 6.86 -1.66 -5.32
N GLN A 50 6.33 -1.05 -4.25
CA GLN A 50 6.24 -1.68 -2.94
C GLN A 50 5.42 -2.97 -3.02
N ASP A 51 4.25 -2.93 -3.64
CA ASP A 51 3.39 -4.11 -3.80
C ASP A 51 4.06 -5.23 -4.60
N ALA A 52 4.80 -4.87 -5.66
CA ALA A 52 5.54 -5.85 -6.45
C ALA A 52 6.67 -6.51 -5.63
N TRP A 53 7.35 -5.76 -4.76
CA TRP A 53 8.34 -6.31 -3.85
C TRP A 53 7.72 -7.21 -2.77
N ILE A 54 6.56 -6.85 -2.22
CA ILE A 54 5.83 -7.71 -1.26
C ILE A 54 5.49 -9.06 -1.91
N LYS A 55 4.94 -9.01 -3.13
CA LYS A 55 4.61 -10.20 -3.91
C LYS A 55 5.85 -11.05 -4.22
N ALA A 56 6.97 -10.42 -4.57
CA ALA A 56 8.22 -11.12 -4.86
C ALA A 56 8.88 -11.75 -3.61
N LEU A 57 8.68 -11.19 -2.42
CA LEU A 57 9.18 -11.81 -1.19
C LEU A 57 8.33 -13.00 -0.76
N ASN A 58 7.03 -12.97 -1.06
CA ASN A 58 6.06 -14.03 -0.75
C ASN A 58 6.17 -14.52 0.71
N ARG A 59 6.27 -13.58 1.66
CA ARG A 59 6.39 -13.84 3.09
C ARG A 59 5.10 -13.49 3.81
N ALA A 60 4.54 -14.45 4.55
CA ALA A 60 3.36 -14.24 5.38
C ALA A 60 3.65 -13.41 6.65
N ASP A 61 4.89 -13.42 7.12
CA ASP A 61 5.35 -12.75 8.35
C ASP A 61 5.95 -11.35 8.10
N PHE A 62 5.78 -10.82 6.89
CA PHE A 62 6.33 -9.52 6.49
C PHE A 62 5.25 -8.43 6.55
N PHE A 63 5.38 -7.57 7.56
CA PHE A 63 4.38 -6.55 7.89
C PHE A 63 4.90 -5.12 7.65
N PRO A 64 4.00 -4.11 7.47
CA PRO A 64 4.39 -2.74 7.14
C PRO A 64 5.35 -2.04 8.10
N ASN A 65 5.31 -2.40 9.39
CA ASN A 65 6.24 -1.90 10.41
C ASN A 65 7.71 -2.27 10.11
N GLN A 66 7.96 -3.35 9.37
CA GLN A 66 9.30 -3.81 9.03
C GLN A 66 9.86 -3.09 7.78
N TYR A 67 9.01 -2.53 6.93
CA TYR A 67 9.39 -2.02 5.59
C TYR A 67 10.51 -0.96 5.67
N LYS A 68 10.47 -0.08 6.65
CA LYS A 68 11.47 0.99 6.85
C LYS A 68 12.89 0.47 7.09
N HIS A 69 13.00 -0.71 7.70
CA HIS A 69 14.26 -1.30 8.12
C HIS A 69 14.68 -2.49 7.25
N ALA A 70 13.75 -3.02 6.46
CA ALA A 70 13.99 -4.13 5.55
C ALA A 70 14.98 -3.75 4.43
N VAL A 71 15.89 -4.68 4.14
CA VAL A 71 16.85 -4.57 3.04
C VAL A 71 16.94 -5.87 2.27
N VAL A 72 17.31 -5.78 0.99
CA VAL A 72 17.56 -6.91 0.09
C VAL A 72 19.00 -6.81 -0.42
N CYS A 73 19.77 -7.89 -0.42
CA CYS A 73 21.13 -7.87 -0.96
C CYS A 73 21.16 -7.94 -2.50
N ASP A 74 22.30 -7.55 -3.08
CA ASP A 74 22.58 -7.58 -4.52
C ASP A 74 22.32 -8.93 -5.20
N LEU A 75 22.52 -10.06 -4.51
CA LEU A 75 22.33 -11.41 -5.03
C LEU A 75 20.92 -11.74 -5.55
N HIS A 76 19.93 -10.88 -5.26
CA HIS A 76 18.54 -11.06 -5.67
C HIS A 76 18.16 -10.25 -6.92
N PHE A 77 19.11 -9.51 -7.48
CA PHE A 77 18.99 -8.74 -8.72
C PHE A 77 19.93 -9.35 -9.77
N GLU A 78 19.48 -9.40 -11.02
CA GLU A 78 20.24 -9.92 -12.16
C GLU A 78 21.52 -9.13 -12.39
N SER A 79 21.45 -7.79 -12.42
CA SER A 79 22.65 -6.94 -12.51
C SER A 79 23.38 -6.74 -11.19
N GLY A 80 22.87 -7.31 -10.10
CA GLY A 80 23.35 -7.04 -8.74
C GLY A 80 22.97 -5.64 -8.21
N LYS A 81 22.07 -4.91 -8.88
CA LYS A 81 21.63 -3.57 -8.44
C LYS A 81 20.14 -3.36 -8.67
N ALA A 82 19.44 -2.88 -7.64
CA ALA A 82 18.04 -2.48 -7.77
C ALA A 82 17.87 -1.22 -8.64
N ALA A 83 17.04 -1.30 -9.68
CA ALA A 83 16.67 -0.15 -10.52
C ALA A 83 15.70 0.79 -9.75
N LEU A 84 15.81 2.12 -9.92
CA LEU A 84 15.04 3.10 -9.11
C LEU A 84 13.90 3.83 -9.83
N SER A 85 14.03 4.07 -11.14
CA SER A 85 13.01 4.74 -11.94
C SER A 85 12.27 3.87 -12.98
N ASP A 86 12.91 2.83 -13.50
CA ASP A 86 12.40 2.12 -14.69
C ASP A 86 11.62 0.85 -14.33
N MET A 87 10.29 0.90 -14.44
CA MET A 87 9.41 -0.26 -14.23
C MET A 87 9.66 -1.41 -15.21
N GLN A 88 10.18 -1.10 -16.40
CA GLN A 88 10.48 -2.08 -17.45
C GLN A 88 11.80 -2.81 -17.21
N ASN A 89 12.59 -2.36 -16.23
CA ASN A 89 13.87 -2.99 -15.93
C ASN A 89 13.64 -4.30 -15.17
N VAL A 90 14.37 -5.36 -15.53
CA VAL A 90 14.27 -6.67 -14.86
C VAL A 90 14.64 -6.55 -13.37
N ASP A 91 15.57 -5.66 -13.03
CA ASP A 91 16.00 -5.40 -11.65
C ASP A 91 15.12 -4.37 -10.91
N TRP A 92 13.95 -4.04 -11.45
CA TRP A 92 12.95 -3.25 -10.75
C TRP A 92 12.48 -3.92 -9.46
N ILE A 93 12.39 -5.24 -9.52
CA ILE A 93 11.95 -6.15 -8.46
C ILE A 93 13.01 -7.23 -8.23
N PRO A 94 13.14 -7.77 -7.00
CA PRO A 94 14.00 -8.91 -6.77
C PRO A 94 13.37 -10.15 -7.42
N THR A 95 14.10 -10.82 -8.30
CA THR A 95 13.62 -11.99 -9.06
C THR A 95 14.49 -13.23 -8.82
N TYR A 96 15.76 -13.04 -8.47
CA TYR A 96 16.71 -14.12 -8.31
C TYR A 96 16.79 -14.63 -6.86
N ASN A 97 17.00 -15.93 -6.70
CA ASN A 97 17.32 -16.58 -5.42
C ASN A 97 16.35 -16.25 -4.27
N LEU A 98 15.04 -16.21 -4.54
CA LEU A 98 14.02 -15.78 -3.56
C LEU A 98 13.76 -16.79 -2.42
N GLY A 99 14.41 -17.96 -2.44
CA GLY A 99 14.33 -18.96 -1.36
C GLY A 99 13.08 -19.85 -1.40
N TYR A 100 12.21 -19.66 -2.40
CA TYR A 100 11.08 -20.53 -2.72
C TYR A 100 11.07 -20.88 -4.21
N LYS A 101 10.47 -22.03 -4.54
CA LYS A 101 10.23 -22.40 -5.95
C LYS A 101 9.03 -21.60 -6.42
N VAL A 102 9.24 -20.69 -7.36
CA VAL A 102 8.14 -20.08 -8.10
C VAL A 102 7.58 -21.20 -8.97
N THR A 103 6.48 -21.82 -8.56
CA THR A 103 5.69 -22.64 -9.48
C THR A 103 5.18 -21.69 -10.56
N PRO A 104 5.54 -21.88 -11.84
CA PRO A 104 4.93 -21.09 -12.89
C PRO A 104 3.42 -21.26 -12.76
N MET A 105 2.70 -20.15 -12.61
CA MET A 105 1.25 -20.20 -12.68
C MET A 105 0.95 -20.80 -14.05
N GLN A 106 0.36 -22.00 -14.07
CA GLN A 106 -0.17 -22.53 -15.30
C GLN A 106 -1.18 -21.51 -15.82
N PRO A 107 -1.23 -21.26 -17.14
CA PRO A 107 -2.23 -20.37 -17.71
C PRO A 107 -3.59 -20.77 -17.13
N VAL A 108 -4.25 -19.83 -16.46
CA VAL A 108 -5.61 -20.02 -16.01
C VAL A 108 -6.44 -20.09 -17.27
N ASP A 109 -6.83 -21.31 -17.66
CA ASP A 109 -7.80 -21.49 -18.72
C ASP A 109 -9.07 -20.74 -18.28
N GLU A 110 -9.46 -19.77 -19.11
CA GLU A 110 -10.53 -18.81 -18.91
C GLU A 110 -11.89 -19.49 -19.03
N GLU A 111 -12.22 -20.41 -18.12
CA GLU A 111 -13.58 -20.94 -17.99
C GLU A 111 -13.79 -21.52 -16.58
N ASN A 112 -14.32 -20.70 -15.67
CA ASN A 112 -15.47 -21.05 -14.83
C ASN A 112 -15.68 -19.95 -13.78
N SER A 113 -16.41 -18.91 -14.16
CA SER A 113 -16.91 -17.89 -13.26
C SER A 113 -18.03 -18.47 -12.40
N GLN A 114 -17.69 -19.01 -11.24
CA GLN A 114 -18.64 -19.25 -10.15
C GLN A 114 -18.10 -18.64 -8.87
N SER A 115 -18.51 -17.39 -8.66
CA SER A 115 -18.51 -16.67 -7.40
C SER A 115 -19.00 -17.56 -6.26
N PRO A 116 -18.41 -17.53 -5.04
CA PRO A 116 -19.00 -18.22 -3.91
C PRO A 116 -20.28 -17.46 -3.51
N SER A 117 -21.43 -18.03 -3.86
CA SER A 117 -22.73 -17.59 -3.37
C SER A 117 -22.80 -17.79 -1.86
N CYS A 118 -23.15 -16.71 -1.18
CA CYS A 118 -23.59 -16.60 0.22
C CYS A 118 -24.26 -17.89 0.74
N PHE A 119 -23.81 -18.31 1.93
CA PHE A 119 -24.35 -19.43 2.71
C PHE A 119 -25.88 -19.33 2.84
N GLN A 120 -26.57 -20.34 2.32
CA GLN A 120 -28.00 -20.51 2.54
C GLN A 120 -28.23 -20.93 3.99
N SER A 121 -28.83 -20.01 4.75
CA SER A 121 -29.54 -20.23 6.00
C SER A 121 -30.60 -21.34 5.83
N GLY A 122 -30.48 -22.40 6.64
CA GLY A 122 -31.50 -23.42 6.84
C GLY A 122 -31.94 -23.41 8.31
N ALA A 123 -33.25 -23.44 8.50
CA ALA A 123 -34.02 -23.22 9.72
C ALA A 123 -33.72 -24.19 10.89
N ASP A 124 -33.96 -23.74 12.13
CA ASP A 124 -34.94 -24.40 13.00
C ASP A 124 -35.36 -23.52 14.20
N GLU A 125 -36.61 -23.70 14.60
CA GLU A 125 -37.45 -22.85 15.45
C GLU A 125 -37.50 -23.43 16.88
N ARG A 126 -37.29 -22.61 17.94
CA ARG A 126 -37.70 -23.00 19.30
C ARG A 126 -38.14 -21.81 20.15
N LEU A 127 -39.46 -21.73 20.29
CA LEU A 127 -40.26 -20.87 21.16
C LEU A 127 -40.08 -21.12 22.67
N LYS A 128 -40.20 -20.02 23.44
CA LYS A 128 -40.90 -19.76 24.73
C LYS A 128 -40.03 -18.91 25.66
N SER A 129 -40.25 -17.59 25.71
CA SER A 129 -41.24 -16.83 26.49
C SER A 129 -40.96 -16.84 28.00
N ASP A 130 -40.77 -15.66 28.60
CA ASP A 130 -41.42 -15.17 29.83
C ASP A 130 -40.76 -13.83 30.27
N ASP A 131 -41.53 -12.73 30.22
CA ASP A 131 -41.25 -11.43 30.90
C ASP A 131 -41.59 -11.56 32.40
N PRO A 132 -41.04 -10.75 33.35
CA PRO A 132 -41.51 -9.37 33.57
C PRO A 132 -40.49 -8.33 34.12
N GLU A 133 -40.65 -7.10 33.63
CA GLU A 133 -40.68 -5.79 34.30
C GLU A 133 -40.17 -5.60 35.75
N SER A 134 -39.26 -4.63 35.98
CA SER A 134 -39.40 -3.67 37.11
C SER A 134 -38.53 -2.41 36.93
N ASN A 135 -39.17 -1.24 37.00
CA ASN A 135 -38.57 0.10 37.11
C ASN A 135 -37.85 0.35 38.45
N LYS A 136 -36.90 1.31 38.45
CA LYS A 136 -36.81 2.46 39.38
C LYS A 136 -35.56 3.31 39.12
N ASP A 137 -35.81 4.52 38.63
CA ASP A 137 -35.33 5.85 39.07
C ASP A 137 -34.13 5.92 40.05
N GLU A 138 -33.18 6.84 39.84
CA GLU A 138 -33.25 8.23 40.36
C GLU A 138 -31.88 8.95 40.37
N GLU A 139 -31.88 10.18 39.81
CA GLU A 139 -31.07 11.39 40.13
C GLU A 139 -29.52 11.36 40.20
N ARG A 140 -28.73 12.44 40.06
CA ARG A 140 -28.82 13.84 39.61
C ARG A 140 -27.54 14.53 40.14
N SER A 141 -26.84 15.32 39.33
CA SER A 141 -26.02 16.51 39.70
C SER A 141 -25.28 16.97 38.43
N ASN A 142 -25.81 17.94 37.69
CA ASN A 142 -25.62 19.41 37.74
C ASN A 142 -24.20 19.89 37.32
N GLU A 143 -24.09 20.52 36.14
CA GLU A 143 -23.90 22.00 35.92
C GLU A 143 -22.42 22.43 36.13
N THR A 144 -21.74 23.31 35.37
CA THR A 144 -21.94 24.18 34.19
C THR A 144 -20.57 24.88 33.98
N ASN A 145 -20.09 25.03 32.74
CA ASN A 145 -19.33 26.21 32.26
C ASN A 145 -19.27 26.14 30.72
N GLU A 146 -20.11 26.86 29.98
CA GLU A 146 -20.00 28.29 29.63
C GLU A 146 -18.59 28.74 29.21
N SER A 147 -18.33 28.65 27.91
CA SER A 147 -17.58 29.67 27.16
C SER A 147 -17.85 29.51 25.66
N THR A 148 -18.93 30.17 25.26
CA THR A 148 -19.01 31.09 24.12
C THR A 148 -18.09 30.83 22.92
N GLN A 149 -18.72 30.38 21.83
CA GLN A 149 -18.26 30.54 20.46
C GLN A 149 -18.13 32.02 20.08
N PRO A 150 -17.28 32.33 19.09
CA PRO A 150 -17.69 33.24 18.04
C PRO A 150 -17.81 32.47 16.71
N ASP A 151 -19.07 32.36 16.27
CA ASP A 151 -19.55 32.86 14.98
C ASP A 151 -18.56 32.82 13.79
N PHE A 152 -18.74 31.84 12.91
CA PHE A 152 -18.20 31.87 11.54
C PHE A 152 -19.36 31.74 10.56
N ASP A 153 -20.17 32.79 10.49
CA ASP A 153 -20.87 33.16 9.27
C ASP A 153 -19.82 33.42 8.17
N LEU A 154 -19.86 32.67 7.06
CA LEU A 154 -20.07 33.25 5.73
C LEU A 154 -20.12 32.14 4.67
N ALA A 155 -21.31 31.58 4.49
CA ALA A 155 -21.71 31.01 3.22
C ALA A 155 -21.90 32.13 2.20
N SER A 156 -20.92 32.38 1.33
CA SER A 156 -21.14 32.94 -0.01
C SER A 156 -19.83 32.96 -0.79
N MET A 157 -19.72 32.14 -1.83
CA MET A 157 -19.22 32.54 -3.15
C MET A 157 -19.25 31.31 -4.06
N ALA A 158 -20.35 31.20 -4.79
CA ALA A 158 -20.43 30.43 -6.01
C ALA A 158 -19.30 30.89 -6.96
N TYR A 159 -18.44 29.97 -7.37
CA TYR A 159 -17.65 30.18 -8.58
C TYR A 159 -18.47 29.57 -9.73
N GLU A 160 -19.09 30.45 -10.49
CA GLU A 160 -19.55 30.15 -11.84
C GLU A 160 -18.38 30.36 -12.80
N GLY A 161 -18.26 29.49 -13.80
CA GLY A 161 -17.58 29.81 -15.06
C GLY A 161 -16.16 29.30 -15.22
N ALA A 162 -16.01 28.19 -15.94
CA ALA A 162 -15.27 28.10 -17.22
C ALA A 162 -14.92 26.64 -17.53
N THR A 163 -15.89 25.86 -18.02
CA THR A 163 -15.58 24.70 -18.86
C THR A 163 -15.26 25.22 -20.25
N GLU A 164 -14.03 25.70 -20.44
CA GLU A 164 -13.49 26.01 -21.76
C GLU A 164 -13.20 24.69 -22.46
N SER A 165 -14.08 24.35 -23.39
CA SER A 165 -13.99 23.19 -24.26
C SER A 165 -12.80 23.38 -25.19
N MET A 166 -11.80 22.51 -25.06
CA MET A 166 -10.74 22.37 -26.05
C MET A 166 -11.32 21.69 -27.29
N ASN A 167 -11.79 22.48 -28.26
CA ASN A 167 -11.91 22.03 -29.64
C ASN A 167 -10.52 22.12 -30.29
N VAL A 168 -9.85 20.97 -30.40
CA VAL A 168 -8.64 20.81 -31.21
C VAL A 168 -9.09 20.39 -32.59
N ASP A 169 -9.46 21.36 -33.44
CA ASP A 169 -9.72 21.10 -34.84
C ASP A 169 -8.44 21.23 -35.69
N LEU A 170 -8.01 20.06 -36.14
CA LEU A 170 -7.54 19.74 -37.49
C LEU A 170 -6.33 20.50 -38.05
N GLN A 171 -5.21 19.77 -37.98
CA GLN A 171 -4.06 19.89 -38.87
C GLN A 171 -4.51 19.97 -40.35
N SER A 172 -4.29 21.12 -40.98
CA SER A 172 -4.17 21.24 -42.43
C SER A 172 -2.74 21.61 -42.77
N ASN A 173 -1.88 20.60 -42.94
CA ASN A 173 -0.59 20.76 -43.61
C ASN A 173 -0.63 19.93 -44.90
N LYS A 174 -1.14 20.54 -45.98
CA LYS A 174 -0.99 20.01 -47.33
C LYS A 174 0.38 20.45 -47.84
N GLN A 175 1.32 19.52 -47.79
CA GLN A 175 2.62 19.62 -48.43
C GLN A 175 2.49 19.09 -49.86
N SER A 176 2.99 19.88 -50.82
CA SER A 176 3.58 19.46 -52.10
C SER A 176 2.71 18.71 -53.12
N VAL A 177 2.31 19.41 -54.19
CA VAL A 177 2.56 18.98 -55.58
C VAL A 177 2.76 20.24 -56.46
N GLU A 178 3.73 20.13 -57.37
CA GLU A 178 4.19 21.04 -58.43
C GLU A 178 5.44 21.89 -58.13
#